data_AF-A0A250DDY0-F1
#
_entry.id   AF-A0A250DDY0-F1
#
_cell.length_a   1.000
_cell.length_b   1.000
_cell.length_c   1.000
_cell.angle_alpha   90.00
_cell.angle_beta   90.00
_cell.angle_gamma   90.00
#
_symmetry.space_group_name_H-M   'P 1'
#
loop_
_entity.id
_entity.type
_entity.pdbx_description
1 polymer ?
#
loop_
_entity_poly.entity_id
_entity_poly.type
_entity_poly.pdbx_seq_one_letter_code
_entity_poly.pdbx_strand_id
1 'polypeptide(L)'
;MAESESVPAQPSARPTSSLSALDDLAAQTCDDAENLNEILRAYTAFEKLIETGAPNDSEVLTPTRTELSALLSLLNEALVARITAVNAAAGDMRRALMALQDNSSSGLPLVT
;
A
#
# COMPACT_ATOMS: atom_id res chain seq x y z
N MET A 1 -43.47 -46.29 -2.41
CA MET A 1 -42.16 -46.71 -2.94
C MET A 1 -42.03 -46.05 -4.30
N ALA A 2 -41.07 -45.18 -4.63
CA ALA A 2 -39.72 -44.90 -4.14
C ALA A 2 -39.53 -43.37 -4.04
N GLU A 3 -38.98 -42.84 -2.94
CA GLU A 3 -37.56 -42.55 -2.65
C GLU A 3 -37.07 -41.27 -3.36
N SER A 4 -36.81 -40.27 -2.52
CA SER A 4 -36.26 -38.96 -2.86
C SER A 4 -34.75 -39.08 -3.03
N GLU A 5 -34.22 -38.66 -4.17
CA GLU A 5 -32.80 -38.29 -4.29
C GLU A 5 -32.70 -36.76 -4.26
N SER A 6 -32.33 -36.24 -3.10
CA SER A 6 -31.83 -34.88 -2.95
C SER A 6 -30.50 -34.75 -3.68
N VAL A 7 -30.50 -34.04 -4.79
CA VAL A 7 -29.27 -33.55 -5.43
C VAL A 7 -28.62 -32.53 -4.49
N PRO A 8 -27.32 -32.66 -4.17
CA PRO A 8 -26.67 -31.76 -3.23
C PRO A 8 -26.59 -30.37 -3.84
N ALA A 9 -27.11 -29.38 -3.11
CA ALA A 9 -26.86 -27.98 -3.38
C ALA A 9 -25.35 -27.75 -3.33
N GLN A 10 -24.75 -27.41 -4.47
CA GLN A 10 -23.34 -27.03 -4.53
C GLN A 10 -23.12 -25.84 -3.57
N PRO A 11 -22.06 -25.86 -2.74
CA PRO A 11 -21.68 -24.69 -1.99
C PRO A 11 -21.22 -23.66 -3.00
N SER A 12 -21.97 -22.57 -3.10
CA SER A 12 -21.60 -21.35 -3.80
C SER A 12 -20.17 -21.01 -3.39
N ALA A 13 -19.20 -21.24 -4.28
CA ALA A 13 -17.80 -20.92 -4.06
C ALA A 13 -17.73 -19.41 -3.87
N ARG A 14 -17.54 -19.07 -2.60
CA ARG A 14 -17.92 -17.84 -1.91
C ARG A 14 -17.11 -16.64 -2.40
N PRO A 15 -17.60 -15.40 -2.23
CA PRO A 15 -16.84 -14.14 -2.40
C PRO A 15 -15.63 -13.98 -1.45
N THR A 16 -15.11 -15.05 -0.85
CA THR A 16 -13.99 -15.03 0.10
C THR A 16 -12.67 -14.63 -0.54
N SER A 17 -12.45 -14.96 -1.81
CA SER A 17 -11.17 -14.67 -2.48
C SER A 17 -11.00 -13.19 -2.78
N SER A 18 -12.08 -12.48 -3.16
CA SER A 18 -12.04 -11.03 -3.40
C SER A 18 -11.96 -10.22 -2.10
N LEU A 19 -12.57 -10.72 -1.02
CA LEU A 19 -12.43 -10.14 0.32
C LEU A 19 -11.01 -10.33 0.87
N SER A 20 -10.39 -11.50 0.67
CA SER A 20 -9.00 -11.74 1.05
C SER A 20 -8.03 -10.81 0.32
N ALA A 21 -8.20 -10.64 -1.00
CA ALA A 21 -7.36 -9.73 -1.78
C ALA A 21 -7.51 -8.26 -1.36
N LEU A 22 -8.69 -7.86 -0.87
CA LEU A 22 -8.92 -6.52 -0.34
C LEU A 22 -8.27 -6.33 1.04
N ASP A 23 -8.24 -7.36 1.87
CA ASP A 23 -7.61 -7.35 3.18
C ASP A 23 -6.07 -7.26 3.05
N ASP A 24 -5.48 -8.05 2.15
CA ASP A 24 -4.05 -7.98 1.82
C ASP A 24 -3.66 -6.58 1.32
N LEU A 25 -4.53 -5.96 0.53
CA LEU A 25 -4.32 -4.63 -0.03
C LEU A 25 -4.47 -3.52 1.00
N ALA A 26 -5.39 -3.67 1.94
CA ALA A 26 -5.53 -2.76 3.08
C ALA A 26 -4.28 -2.83 3.97
N ALA A 27 -3.80 -4.05 4.27
CA ALA A 27 -2.57 -4.27 5.02
C ALA A 27 -1.36 -3.64 4.32
N GLN A 28 -1.18 -3.90 3.02
CA GLN A 28 -0.09 -3.29 2.24
C GLN A 28 -0.17 -1.76 2.22
N THR A 29 -1.38 -1.18 2.17
CA THR A 29 -1.56 0.27 2.21
C THR A 29 -1.19 0.87 3.57
N CYS A 30 -1.44 0.13 4.66
CA CYS A 30 -1.00 0.51 6.01
C CYS A 30 0.53 0.45 6.14
N ASP A 31 1.15 -0.65 5.72
CA ASP A 31 2.61 -0.81 5.72
C ASP A 31 3.29 0.26 4.87
N ASP A 32 2.70 0.54 3.71
CA ASP A 32 3.07 1.69 2.92
C ASP A 32 2.95 2.92 3.83
N ALA A 33 1.77 3.34 4.29
CA ALA A 33 1.60 4.57 5.09
C ALA A 33 2.61 4.76 6.23
N GLU A 34 2.96 3.70 6.97
CA GLU A 34 3.99 3.71 8.01
C GLU A 34 5.37 4.10 7.46
N ASN A 35 5.79 3.48 6.35
CA ASN A 35 7.03 3.84 5.67
C ASN A 35 7.02 5.32 5.15
N LEU A 36 5.86 5.99 4.96
CA LEU A 36 5.83 7.42 4.60
C LEU A 36 6.23 8.28 5.79
N ASN A 37 5.79 7.83 6.98
CA ASN A 37 6.08 8.51 8.23
C ASN A 37 7.58 8.50 8.51
N GLU A 38 8.27 7.40 8.19
CA GLU A 38 9.73 7.30 8.31
C GLU A 38 10.46 8.30 7.38
N ILE A 39 9.97 8.45 6.15
CA ILE A 39 10.50 9.45 5.20
C ILE A 39 10.27 10.88 5.72
N LEU A 40 9.07 11.18 6.22
CA LEU A 40 8.78 12.49 6.82
C LEU A 40 9.69 12.77 8.02
N ARG A 41 9.95 11.77 8.87
CA ARG A 41 10.93 11.87 9.97
C ARG A 41 12.33 12.15 9.46
N ALA A 42 12.77 11.51 8.37
CA ALA A 42 14.06 11.79 7.75
C ALA A 42 14.12 13.24 7.23
N TYR A 43 13.07 13.73 6.55
CA TYR A 43 12.96 15.12 6.12
C TYR A 43 13.03 16.11 7.29
N THR A 44 12.33 15.86 8.40
CA THR A 44 12.43 16.69 9.61
C THR A 44 13.83 16.67 10.21
N ALA A 45 14.54 15.54 10.15
CA ALA A 45 15.93 15.45 10.60
C ALA A 45 16.87 16.28 9.70
N PHE A 46 16.65 16.27 8.38
CA PHE A 46 17.37 17.13 7.44
C PHE A 46 17.14 18.60 7.72
N GLU A 47 15.90 19.01 7.94
CA GLU A 47 15.54 20.39 8.25
C GLU A 47 16.32 20.88 9.48
N LYS A 48 16.34 20.09 10.56
CA LYS A 48 17.10 20.41 11.78
C LYS A 48 18.62 20.45 11.59
N LEU A 49 19.15 19.61 10.71
CA LEU A 49 20.59 19.56 10.39
C LEU A 49 21.03 20.73 9.49
N ILE A 50 20.10 21.28 8.70
CA ILE A 50 20.33 22.47 7.86
C ILE A 50 20.06 23.76 8.64
N GLU A 51 19.08 23.74 9.54
CA GLU A 51 18.70 24.83 10.44
C GLU A 51 19.71 25.00 11.59
N THR A 52 21.02 24.77 11.37
CA THR A 52 22.09 25.07 12.32
C THR A 52 22.08 26.56 12.65
N GLY A 53 21.26 26.93 13.63
CA GLY A 53 20.99 28.26 14.10
C GLY A 53 21.08 28.30 15.62
N ALA A 54 22.22 27.88 16.15
CA ALA A 54 22.62 28.23 17.52
C ALA A 54 24.13 28.47 17.54
N PRO A 55 24.59 29.73 17.43
CA PRO A 55 25.89 30.07 18.00
C PRO A 55 25.69 29.94 19.51
N ASN A 56 26.37 29.00 20.15
CA ASN A 56 26.95 29.08 21.51
C ASN A 56 27.13 27.67 22.08
N ASP A 57 28.40 27.29 22.18
CA ASP A 57 28.99 26.32 23.13
C ASP A 57 29.08 24.82 22.83
N SER A 58 28.83 24.37 21.60
CA SER A 58 29.28 23.04 21.15
C SER A 58 29.90 23.14 19.77
N GLU A 59 31.00 22.42 19.50
CA GLU A 59 31.61 22.33 18.16
C GLU A 59 30.49 22.08 17.12
N VAL A 60 30.17 23.11 16.34
CA VAL A 60 29.10 23.05 15.35
C VAL A 60 29.63 22.19 14.21
N LEU A 61 29.36 20.89 14.29
CA LEU A 61 29.57 19.94 13.20
C LEU A 61 28.61 20.32 12.07
N THR A 62 29.09 21.18 11.16
CA THR A 62 28.39 21.44 9.91
C THR A 62 28.43 20.16 9.07
N PRO A 63 27.28 19.64 8.61
CA PRO A 63 27.27 18.45 7.76
C PRO A 63 28.06 18.70 6.48
N THR A 64 28.84 17.71 6.07
CA THR A 64 29.60 17.79 4.82
C THR A 64 28.66 17.64 3.63
N ARG A 65 29.05 18.21 2.48
CA ARG A 65 28.34 18.01 1.21
C ARG A 65 28.18 16.52 0.86
N THR A 66 29.15 15.68 1.23
CA THR A 66 29.12 14.24 1.01
C THR A 66 28.05 13.55 1.86
N GLU A 67 27.94 13.90 3.15
CA GLU A 67 26.91 13.38 4.05
C GLU A 67 25.51 13.80 3.59
N LEU A 68 25.34 15.08 3.22
CA LEU A 68 24.09 15.57 2.66
C LEU A 68 23.73 14.86 1.36
N SER A 69 24.71 14.61 0.48
CA SER A 69 24.49 13.89 -0.78
C SER A 69 24.12 12.42 -0.55
N ALA A 70 24.77 11.73 0.40
CA ALA A 70 24.48 10.33 0.71
C ALA A 70 23.06 10.18 1.28
N LEU A 71 22.68 11.06 2.20
CA LEU A 71 21.34 11.05 2.76
C LEU A 71 20.28 11.39 1.70
N LEU A 72 20.54 12.37 0.81
CA LEU A 72 19.61 12.72 -0.28
C LEU A 72 19.45 11.57 -1.28
N SER A 73 20.52 10.83 -1.57
CA SER A 73 20.46 9.63 -2.40
C SER A 73 19.59 8.54 -1.76
N LEU A 74 19.77 8.26 -0.48
CA LEU A 74 18.96 7.28 0.27
C LEU A 74 17.47 7.67 0.24
N LEU A 75 17.19 8.96 0.43
CA LEU A 75 15.85 9.50 0.38
C LEU A 75 15.18 9.33 -0.98
N ASN A 76 15.91 9.65 -2.06
CA ASN A 76 15.41 9.49 -3.42
C ASN A 76 15.09 8.03 -3.74
N GLU A 77 15.94 7.10 -3.30
CA GLU A 77 15.72 5.65 -3.48
C GLU A 77 14.45 5.20 -2.75
N ALA A 78 14.28 5.59 -1.48
CA ALA A 78 13.08 5.28 -0.70
C ALA A 78 11.81 5.85 -1.36
N LEU A 79 11.87 7.08 -1.87
CA LEU A 79 10.73 7.71 -2.55
C LEU A 79 10.34 6.98 -3.83
N VAL A 80 11.32 6.55 -4.64
CA VAL A 80 11.08 5.78 -5.87
C VAL A 80 10.46 4.42 -5.58
N ALA A 81 10.99 3.68 -4.60
CA ALA A 81 10.46 2.39 -4.19
C ALA A 81 8.98 2.51 -3.78
N ARG A 82 8.65 3.60 -3.11
CA ARG A 82 7.32 3.87 -2.60
C ARG A 82 6.32 4.32 -3.65
N ILE A 83 6.72 5.18 -4.60
CA ILE A 83 5.89 5.50 -5.77
C ILE A 83 5.55 4.21 -6.52
N THR A 84 6.50 3.28 -6.60
CA THR A 84 6.29 1.97 -7.22
C THR A 84 5.26 1.15 -6.45
N ALA A 85 5.38 1.07 -5.12
CA ALA A 85 4.43 0.36 -4.26
C ALA A 85 2.99 0.92 -4.36
N VAL A 86 2.83 2.25 -4.27
CA VAL A 86 1.51 2.92 -4.41
C VAL A 86 0.89 2.65 -5.78
N ASN A 87 1.69 2.70 -6.85
CA ASN A 87 1.19 2.40 -8.19
C ASN A 87 0.77 0.94 -8.34
N ALA A 88 1.49 0.01 -7.69
CA ALA A 88 1.12 -1.40 -7.65
C ALA A 88 -0.20 -1.61 -6.90
N ALA A 89 -0.29 -1.09 -5.67
CA ALA A 89 -1.49 -1.15 -4.84
C ALA A 89 -2.72 -0.54 -5.53
N ALA A 90 -2.59 0.65 -6.14
CA ALA A 90 -3.67 1.26 -6.92
C ALA A 90 -4.05 0.41 -8.15
N GLY A 91 -3.09 -0.29 -8.74
CA GLY A 91 -3.31 -1.28 -9.79
C GLY A 91 -4.13 -2.47 -9.30
N ASP A 92 -3.79 -3.01 -8.13
CA ASP A 92 -4.50 -4.12 -7.50
C ASP A 92 -5.91 -3.73 -7.07
N MET A 93 -6.10 -2.55 -6.49
CA MET A 93 -7.42 -2.02 -6.13
C MET A 93 -8.34 -1.99 -7.35
N ARG A 94 -7.83 -1.48 -8.48
CA ARG A 94 -8.59 -1.40 -9.73
C ARG A 94 -8.95 -2.78 -10.25
N ARG A 95 -8.01 -3.74 -10.23
CA ARG A 95 -8.25 -5.13 -10.65
C ARG A 95 -9.31 -5.80 -9.77
N ALA A 96 -9.21 -5.65 -8.46
CA ALA A 96 -10.18 -6.20 -7.51
C ALA A 96 -11.58 -5.61 -7.73
N LEU A 97 -11.68 -4.29 -7.94
CA LEU A 97 -12.94 -3.61 -8.26
C LEU A 97 -13.54 -4.12 -9.58
N MET A 98 -12.73 -4.29 -10.62
CA MET A 98 -13.19 -4.84 -11.91
C MET A 98 -13.71 -6.28 -11.75
N ALA A 99 -13.01 -7.12 -10.98
CA ALA A 99 -13.45 -8.49 -10.71
C ALA A 99 -14.78 -8.56 -9.95
N LEU A 100 -15.02 -7.62 -9.02
CA LEU A 100 -16.30 -7.49 -8.31
C LEU A 100 -17.44 -7.04 -9.24
N GLN A 101 -17.15 -6.15 -10.19
CA GLN A 101 -18.14 -5.63 -11.15
C GLN A 101 -18.53 -6.65 -12.22
N ASP A 102 -17.58 -7.44 -12.72
CA ASP A 102 -17.83 -8.51 -13.70
C ASP A 102 -18.72 -9.61 -13.09
N ASN A 103 -18.45 -9.97 -11.83
CA ASN A 103 -19.27 -10.91 -11.07
C ASN A 103 -20.69 -10.39 -10.75
N SER A 104 -20.88 -9.06 -10.68
CA SER A 104 -22.20 -8.43 -10.51
C SER A 104 -23.01 -8.40 -11.82
N SER A 105 -22.33 -8.46 -12.97
CA SER A 105 -22.96 -8.41 -14.31
C SER A 105 -23.37 -9.80 -14.83
N SER A 106 -22.77 -10.87 -14.33
CA SER A 106 -23.19 -12.27 -14.62
C SER A 106 -24.40 -12.77 -13.81
N GLY A 107 -24.95 -11.95 -12.90
CA GLY A 107 -25.98 -12.36 -11.93
C GLY A 107 -27.44 -12.17 -12.34
N LEU A 108 -27.75 -11.79 -13.59
CA LEU A 108 -29.15 -11.68 -14.04
C LEU A 108 -29.60 -13.00 -14.69
N PRO A 109 -30.53 -13.77 -14.07
CA PRO A 109 -31.23 -14.80 -14.81
C PRO A 109 -32.15 -14.11 -15.83
N LEU A 110 -31.99 -14.48 -17.10
CA LEU A 110 -32.95 -14.20 -18.16
C LEU A 110 -34.26 -14.95 -17.82
N VAL A 111 -35.14 -14.29 -17.08
CA VAL A 111 -36.60 -14.44 -17.15
C VAL A 111 -37.02 -13.31 -18.09
N THR A 112 -37.53 -13.55 -19.29
CA THR A 112 -38.60 -14.45 -19.75
C THR A 112 -38.35 -14.97 -21.15
#